data_AF-A0A2K8T8L5-F1
#
_entry.id   AF-A0A2K8T8L5-F1
#
_cell.length_a   1.000
_cell.length_b   1.000
_cell.length_c   1.000
_cell.angle_alpha   90.00
_cell.angle_beta   90.00
_cell.angle_gamma   90.00
#
_symmetry.space_group_name_H-M   'P 1'
#
loop_
_entity.id
_entity.type
_entity.pdbx_description
1 polymer ?
#
loop_
_entity_poly.entity_id
_entity_poly.type
_entity_poly.pdbx_seq_one_letter_code
_entity_poly.pdbx_strand_id
1 'polypeptide(L)'
;MSLGLNRFADIPNKFKPGQDVRILFPELEGLEDIFDAIRQGEQENFELKGIMRSQDPASPLYIDIRITNNISDGHYSNQIIIVVEDATERMVLEQSLFQGANEANLLLRNLKASKQYIDQIVTSMADALLVTTLSGEIKKINHAAKSYCNITK
;
A
#
# COMPACT_ATOMS: atom_id res chain seq x y z
N MET A 1 28.74 13.42 -11.78
CA MET A 1 27.33 13.26 -12.20
C MET A 1 27.15 11.86 -12.77
N SER A 2 26.20 11.08 -12.25
CA SER A 2 25.99 9.70 -12.72
C SER A 2 25.10 9.69 -13.97
N LEU A 3 25.43 8.82 -14.93
CA LEU A 3 24.75 8.70 -16.23
C LEU A 3 23.29 8.18 -16.14
N GLY A 4 22.83 7.75 -14.96
CA GLY A 4 21.54 7.07 -14.77
C GLY A 4 20.34 7.98 -14.53
N LEU A 5 20.53 9.28 -14.25
CA LEU A 5 19.44 10.18 -13.85
C LEU A 5 18.37 10.38 -14.93
N ASN A 6 18.76 10.30 -16.21
CA ASN A 6 17.83 10.47 -17.34
C ASN A 6 16.72 9.41 -17.39
N ARG A 7 16.93 8.22 -16.81
CA ARG A 7 15.90 7.17 -16.74
C ARG A 7 14.76 7.53 -15.78
N PHE A 8 15.04 8.38 -14.80
CA PHE A 8 14.09 8.75 -13.75
C PHE A 8 13.40 10.09 -13.97
N ALA A 9 13.87 10.88 -14.94
CA ALA A 9 13.31 12.19 -15.26
C ALA A 9 11.97 12.06 -16.01
N ASP A 10 11.04 12.96 -15.71
CA ASP A 10 9.73 13.03 -16.37
C ASP A 10 9.83 13.29 -17.88
N ILE A 11 10.87 14.05 -18.29
CA ILE A 11 11.22 14.27 -19.68
C ILE A 11 12.67 13.84 -19.94
N PRO A 12 12.88 12.65 -20.50
CA PRO A 12 14.22 12.16 -20.83
C PRO A 12 14.97 13.15 -21.73
N ASN A 13 16.29 13.29 -21.54
CA ASN A 13 17.17 14.12 -22.39
C ASN A 13 16.97 15.64 -22.33
N LYS A 14 16.13 16.19 -21.43
CA LYS A 14 16.05 17.64 -21.18
C LYS A 14 17.02 18.14 -20.11
N PHE A 15 17.78 17.27 -19.45
CA PHE A 15 18.71 17.69 -18.41
C PHE A 15 19.94 18.40 -18.99
N LYS A 16 20.13 19.66 -18.60
CA LYS A 16 21.37 20.41 -18.78
C LYS A 16 21.85 20.93 -17.41
N PRO A 17 23.14 20.79 -17.06
CA PRO A 17 23.67 21.41 -15.85
C PRO A 17 23.37 22.91 -15.82
N GLY A 18 22.93 23.43 -14.67
CA GLY A 18 22.51 24.82 -14.49
C GLY A 18 21.05 25.11 -14.86
N GLN A 19 20.30 24.12 -15.34
CA GLN A 19 18.86 24.21 -15.53
C GLN A 19 18.11 23.89 -14.23
N ASP A 20 16.94 24.48 -14.05
CA ASP A 20 16.07 24.22 -12.91
C ASP A 20 15.68 22.74 -12.84
N VAL A 21 15.98 22.10 -11.72
CA VAL A 21 15.72 20.67 -11.46
C VAL A 21 14.23 20.36 -11.38
N ARG A 22 13.39 21.35 -11.02
CA ARG A 22 11.93 21.23 -10.93
C ARG A 22 11.28 20.93 -12.28
N ILE A 23 11.96 21.27 -13.39
CA ILE A 23 11.49 20.93 -14.74
C ILE A 23 11.52 19.40 -14.98
N LEU A 24 12.42 18.68 -14.31
CA LEU A 24 12.54 17.23 -14.45
C LEU A 24 11.79 16.45 -13.37
N PHE A 25 11.59 17.11 -12.22
CA PHE A 25 10.92 16.58 -11.04
C PHE A 25 9.95 17.66 -10.52
N PRO A 26 8.77 17.81 -11.14
CA PRO A 26 7.76 18.81 -10.74
C PRO A 26 7.27 18.61 -9.30
N GLU A 27 7.49 17.45 -8.70
CA GLU A 27 7.18 17.13 -7.30
C GLU A 27 8.03 17.92 -6.30
N LEU A 28 9.07 18.60 -6.79
CA LEU A 28 9.87 19.53 -6.00
C LEU A 28 9.26 20.94 -5.95
N GLU A 29 8.26 21.24 -6.79
CA GLU A 29 7.51 22.50 -6.70
C GLU A 29 6.67 22.51 -5.41
N GLY A 30 6.71 23.63 -4.68
CA GLY A 30 6.01 23.76 -3.39
C GLY A 30 6.80 23.27 -2.18
N LEU A 31 8.04 22.79 -2.37
CA LEU A 31 8.94 22.39 -1.28
C LEU A 31 9.97 23.48 -0.92
N GLU A 32 9.73 24.73 -1.33
CA GLU A 32 10.63 25.87 -1.08
C GLU A 32 10.95 26.04 0.42
N ASP A 33 9.94 26.00 1.28
CA ASP A 33 10.12 26.14 2.72
C ASP A 33 10.94 24.98 3.31
N ILE A 34 10.80 23.77 2.75
CA ILE A 34 11.55 22.58 3.17
C ILE A 34 13.02 22.70 2.75
N PHE A 35 13.28 23.20 1.53
CA PHE A 35 14.65 23.49 1.11
C PHE A 35 15.31 24.50 2.03
N ASP A 36 14.59 25.55 2.44
CA ASP A 36 15.08 26.56 3.37
C ASP A 36 15.32 25.98 4.78
N ALA A 37 14.39 25.19 5.32
CA ALA A 37 14.55 24.51 6.60
C ALA A 37 15.77 23.56 6.59
N ILE A 38 15.99 22.82 5.50
CA ILE A 38 17.15 21.94 5.35
C ILE A 38 18.45 22.72 5.27
N ARG A 39 18.44 23.85 4.56
CA ARG A 39 19.59 24.74 4.40
C ARG A 39 19.99 25.43 5.69
N GLN A 40 19.01 25.79 6.52
CA GLN A 40 19.21 26.39 7.84
C GLN A 40 19.58 25.36 8.93
N GLY A 41 19.50 24.06 8.61
CA GLY A 41 19.77 22.97 9.56
C GLY A 41 18.65 22.73 10.55
N GLU A 42 17.46 23.30 10.31
CA GLU A 42 16.24 23.04 11.11
C GLU A 42 15.66 21.66 10.80
N GLN A 43 15.94 21.14 9.61
CA GLN A 43 15.55 19.81 9.17
C GLN A 43 16.76 19.10 8.52
N GLU A 44 17.07 17.87 8.92
CA GLU A 44 18.24 17.17 8.38
C GLU A 44 18.02 16.69 6.93
N ASN A 45 16.84 16.13 6.66
CA ASN A 45 16.48 15.58 5.35
C ASN A 45 14.96 15.58 5.13
N PHE A 46 14.55 15.41 3.89
CA PHE A 46 13.17 15.20 3.47
C PHE A 46 13.10 14.12 2.42
N GLU A 47 12.01 13.34 2.38
CA GLU A 47 11.89 12.22 1.47
C GLU A 47 10.47 12.12 0.90
N LEU A 48 10.36 12.11 -0.42
CA LEU A 48 9.17 11.76 -1.16
C LEU A 48 9.28 10.30 -1.59
N LYS A 49 8.32 9.47 -1.17
CA LYS A 49 8.34 8.02 -1.43
C LYS A 49 7.30 7.62 -2.46
N GLY A 50 7.64 6.63 -3.28
CA GLY A 50 6.69 5.92 -4.13
C GLY A 50 6.12 6.77 -5.25
N ILE A 51 6.88 7.73 -5.78
CA ILE A 51 6.43 8.58 -6.88
C ILE A 51 6.37 7.74 -8.15
N MET A 52 5.18 7.62 -8.75
CA MET A 52 5.00 6.91 -10.01
C MET A 52 5.45 7.79 -11.19
N ARG A 53 6.45 7.32 -11.94
CA ARG A 53 7.01 7.99 -13.12
C ARG A 53 6.49 7.47 -14.44
N SER A 54 6.28 6.16 -14.53
CA SER A 54 5.69 5.52 -15.72
C SER A 54 4.27 5.10 -15.39
N GLN A 55 3.32 5.55 -16.19
CA GLN A 55 1.94 5.06 -16.14
C GLN A 55 1.73 3.78 -16.95
N ASP A 56 2.76 3.27 -17.66
CA ASP A 56 2.66 2.01 -18.37
C ASP A 56 2.56 0.85 -17.38
N PRO A 57 1.43 0.12 -17.32
CA PRO A 57 1.26 -1.00 -16.41
C PRO A 57 2.21 -2.17 -16.72
N ALA A 58 2.72 -2.28 -17.95
CA ALA A 58 3.67 -3.31 -18.34
C ALA A 58 5.11 -3.00 -17.90
N SER A 59 5.40 -1.73 -17.65
CA SER A 59 6.70 -1.25 -17.19
C SER A 59 6.51 -0.12 -16.17
N PRO A 60 6.00 -0.45 -14.96
CA PRO A 60 5.87 0.54 -13.91
C PRO A 60 7.26 1.01 -13.50
N LEU A 61 7.37 2.30 -13.21
CA LEU A 61 8.58 2.91 -12.68
C LEU A 61 8.17 3.75 -11.48
N TYR A 62 8.71 3.39 -10.32
CA TYR A 62 8.54 4.16 -9.09
C TYR A 62 9.88 4.68 -8.64
N ILE A 63 9.89 5.88 -8.10
CA ILE A 63 11.09 6.48 -7.52
C ILE A 63 10.84 7.03 -6.13
N ASP A 64 11.90 7.02 -5.34
CA ASP A 64 11.99 7.79 -4.11
C ASP A 64 12.93 8.99 -4.37
N ILE A 65 12.56 10.17 -3.87
CA ILE A 65 13.39 11.38 -3.93
C ILE A 65 13.75 11.78 -2.51
N ARG A 66 15.04 11.79 -2.20
CA ARG A 66 15.56 12.25 -0.92
C ARG A 66 16.33 13.56 -1.08
N ILE A 67 16.02 14.52 -0.22
CA ILE A 67 16.60 15.86 -0.19
C ILE A 67 17.37 15.96 1.12
N THR A 68 18.65 16.32 1.06
CA THR A 68 19.51 16.45 2.23
C THR A 68 20.46 17.63 2.06
N ASN A 69 20.90 18.21 3.17
CA ASN A 69 21.95 19.23 3.12
C ASN A 69 23.28 18.60 2.67
N ASN A 70 24.07 19.34 1.90
CA ASN A 70 25.46 18.99 1.64
C ASN A 70 26.33 19.42 2.83
N ILE A 71 26.64 18.46 3.70
CA ILE A 71 27.55 18.65 4.82
C ILE A 71 28.97 18.42 4.31
N SER A 72 29.72 19.51 4.15
CA SER A 72 31.16 19.49 3.81
C SER A 72 31.93 20.09 4.99
N ASP A 73 32.91 19.37 5.52
CA ASP A 73 33.79 19.80 6.63
C ASP A 73 33.07 20.36 7.87
N GLY A 74 31.95 19.75 8.27
CA GLY A 74 31.24 20.10 9.52
C GLY A 74 30.47 21.42 9.46
N HIS A 75 30.41 22.08 8.31
CA HIS A 75 29.59 23.26 8.08
C HIS A 75 28.48 22.95 7.07
N TYR A 76 27.28 23.49 7.35
CA TYR A 76 26.19 23.52 6.39
C TYR A 76 26.63 24.37 5.20
N SER A 77 26.78 23.74 4.03
CA SER A 77 26.97 24.50 2.80
C SER A 77 25.61 25.00 2.32
N ASN A 78 25.60 26.08 1.54
CA ASN A 78 24.37 26.59 0.91
C ASN A 78 23.90 25.69 -0.26
N GLN A 79 24.33 24.42 -0.30
CA GLN A 79 24.06 23.46 -1.36
C GLN A 79 23.21 22.32 -0.80
N ILE A 80 22.23 21.90 -1.60
CA ILE A 80 21.35 20.78 -1.27
C ILE A 80 21.68 19.63 -2.22
N ILE A 81 21.69 18.42 -1.68
CA ILE A 81 21.84 17.18 -2.45
C ILE A 81 20.45 16.57 -2.60
N ILE A 82 20.11 16.23 -3.85
CA ILE A 82 18.91 15.47 -4.18
C ILE A 82 19.36 14.11 -4.70
N VAL A 83 18.89 13.05 -4.05
CA VAL A 83 19.12 11.66 -4.42
C VAL A 83 17.83 11.09 -4.97
N VAL A 84 17.92 10.41 -6.10
CA VAL A 84 16.78 9.74 -6.74
C VAL A 84 17.08 8.25 -6.82
N GLU A 85 16.20 7.43 -6.26
CA GLU A 85 16.36 5.98 -6.14
C GLU A 85 15.22 5.25 -6.86
N ASP A 86 15.52 4.11 -7.48
CA ASP A 86 14.51 3.23 -8.07
C ASP A 86 13.80 2.45 -6.96
N ALA A 87 12.51 2.72 -6.76
CA ALA A 87 11.68 2.10 -5.73
C ALA A 87 10.71 1.07 -6.32
N THR A 88 10.86 0.69 -7.60
CA THR A 88 9.87 -0.08 -8.35
C THR A 88 9.58 -1.43 -7.73
N GLU A 89 10.60 -2.23 -7.42
CA GLU A 89 10.41 -3.57 -6.86
C GLU A 89 9.69 -3.53 -5.50
N ARG A 90 10.11 -2.60 -4.63
CA ARG A 90 9.48 -2.36 -3.33
C ARG A 90 8.00 -1.99 -3.51
N MET A 91 7.72 -1.06 -4.42
CA MET A 91 6.37 -0.54 -4.59
C MET A 91 5.40 -1.54 -5.22
N VAL A 92 5.87 -2.32 -6.20
CA VAL A 92 5.09 -3.40 -6.79
C VAL A 92 4.74 -4.45 -5.73
N LEU A 93 5.69 -4.80 -4.86
CA LEU A 93 5.44 -5.75 -3.77
C LEU A 93 4.43 -5.20 -2.76
N GLU A 94 4.63 -3.98 -2.27
CA GLU A 94 3.72 -3.33 -1.31
C GLU A 94 2.29 -3.24 -1.88
N GLN A 95 2.14 -2.86 -3.15
CA GLN A 95 0.85 -2.80 -3.82
C GLN A 95 0.19 -4.18 -3.94
N SER A 96 0.94 -5.21 -4.33
CA SER A 96 0.46 -6.59 -4.42
C SER A 96 -0.04 -7.11 -3.07
N LEU A 97 0.71 -6.84 -1.99
CA LEU A 97 0.30 -7.23 -0.64
C LEU A 97 -0.97 -6.51 -0.20
N PHE A 98 -1.07 -5.20 -0.46
CA PHE A 98 -2.26 -4.42 -0.12
C PHE A 98 -3.50 -4.91 -0.87
N GLN A 99 -3.36 -5.17 -2.18
CA GLN A 99 -4.43 -5.72 -3.01
C GLN A 99 -4.88 -7.10 -2.50
N GLY A 100 -3.95 -8.03 -2.29
CA GLY A 100 -4.26 -9.36 -1.78
C GLY A 100 -4.94 -9.34 -0.41
N ALA A 101 -4.48 -8.47 0.50
CA ALA A 101 -5.10 -8.29 1.82
C ALA A 101 -6.53 -7.75 1.71
N ASN A 102 -6.77 -6.79 0.82
CA ASN A 102 -8.10 -6.22 0.62
C ASN A 102 -9.07 -7.25 -0.01
N GLU A 103 -8.62 -8.01 -1.01
CA GLU A 103 -9.40 -9.08 -1.64
C GLU A 103 -9.78 -10.17 -0.64
N ALA A 104 -8.83 -10.63 0.18
CA ALA A 104 -9.09 -11.61 1.22
C ALA A 104 -10.11 -11.10 2.24
N ASN A 105 -10.05 -9.82 2.62
CA ASN A 105 -11.02 -9.20 3.51
C ASN A 105 -12.43 -9.13 2.89
N LEU A 106 -12.54 -8.81 1.60
CA LEU A 106 -13.82 -8.82 0.89
C LEU A 106 -14.41 -10.23 0.85
N LEU A 107 -13.61 -11.24 0.53
CA LEU A 107 -14.03 -12.65 0.53
C LEU A 107 -14.51 -13.10 1.92
N LEU A 108 -13.77 -12.75 2.97
CA LEU A 108 -14.15 -13.08 4.35
C LEU A 108 -15.48 -12.42 4.75
N ARG A 109 -15.70 -11.16 4.36
CA ARG A 109 -16.97 -10.45 4.61
C ARG A 109 -18.14 -11.15 3.89
N ASN A 110 -17.95 -11.53 2.63
CA ASN A 110 -18.97 -12.24 1.86
C ASN A 110 -19.27 -13.62 2.46
N LEU A 111 -18.24 -14.36 2.87
CA LEU A 111 -18.41 -15.65 3.54
C LEU A 111 -19.18 -15.52 4.86
N LYS A 112 -18.86 -14.48 5.65
CA LYS A 112 -19.57 -14.19 6.90
C LYS A 112 -21.04 -13.85 6.65
N ALA A 113 -21.33 -13.03 5.63
CA ALA A 113 -22.70 -12.69 5.26
C ALA A 113 -23.50 -13.92 4.81
N SER A 114 -22.93 -14.76 3.93
CA SER A 114 -23.56 -16.02 3.51
C SER A 114 -23.80 -16.98 4.67
N LYS A 115 -22.83 -17.10 5.59
CA LYS A 115 -22.99 -17.91 6.80
C LYS A 115 -24.14 -17.38 7.67
N GLN A 116 -24.20 -16.08 7.90
CA GLN A 116 -25.27 -15.45 8.69
C GLN A 116 -26.64 -15.68 8.05
N TYR A 117 -26.73 -15.57 6.73
CA TYR A 117 -27.95 -15.86 5.99
C TYR A 117 -28.41 -17.33 6.16
N ILE A 118 -27.48 -18.28 5.99
CA ILE A 118 -27.76 -19.71 6.23
C ILE A 118 -28.18 -19.95 7.68
N ASP A 119 -27.49 -19.35 8.64
CA ASP A 119 -27.81 -19.48 10.07
C ASP A 119 -29.22 -18.94 10.37
N GLN A 120 -29.62 -17.83 9.74
CA GLN A 120 -30.97 -17.27 9.89
C GLN A 120 -32.04 -18.20 9.30
N ILE A 121 -31.81 -18.77 8.12
CA ILE A 121 -32.71 -19.77 7.53
C ILE A 121 -32.85 -20.96 8.46
N VAL A 122 -31.73 -21.60 8.83
CA VAL A 122 -31.71 -22.80 9.66
C VAL A 122 -32.39 -22.56 11.01
N THR A 123 -32.21 -21.38 11.60
CA THR A 123 -32.84 -21.03 12.88
C THR A 123 -34.34 -20.81 12.75
N SER A 124 -34.79 -20.25 11.62
CA SER A 124 -36.21 -19.93 11.37
C SER A 124 -37.00 -21.11 10.78
N MET A 125 -36.34 -22.18 10.35
CA MET A 125 -36.98 -23.39 9.83
C MET A 125 -37.83 -24.08 10.90
N ALA A 126 -39.09 -24.36 10.55
CA ALA A 126 -40.04 -25.08 11.41
C ALA A 126 -39.75 -26.59 11.47
N ASP A 127 -39.16 -27.17 10.42
CA ASP A 127 -38.80 -28.58 10.36
C ASP A 127 -37.50 -28.87 11.11
N ALA A 128 -37.41 -30.06 11.72
CA ALA A 128 -36.21 -30.51 12.40
C ALA A 128 -35.05 -30.76 11.41
N LEU A 129 -33.92 -30.09 11.62
CA LEU A 129 -32.69 -30.27 10.85
C LEU A 129 -31.57 -30.79 11.75
N LEU A 130 -30.94 -31.89 11.33
CA LEU A 130 -29.70 -32.40 11.88
C LEU A 130 -28.63 -32.47 10.79
N VAL A 131 -27.46 -31.92 11.09
CA VAL A 131 -26.28 -32.02 10.23
C VAL A 131 -25.27 -32.92 10.93
N THR A 132 -24.87 -34.01 10.27
CA THR A 132 -23.92 -34.98 10.81
C THR A 132 -22.63 -35.04 9.99
N THR A 133 -21.58 -35.59 10.58
CA THR A 133 -20.39 -36.04 9.84
C THR A 133 -20.70 -37.34 9.08
N LEU A 134 -19.78 -37.74 8.19
CA LEU A 134 -19.84 -39.06 7.54
C LEU A 134 -19.74 -40.23 8.55
N SER A 135 -19.15 -40.00 9.73
CA SER A 135 -19.11 -40.97 10.84
C SER A 135 -20.39 -40.99 11.68
N GLY A 136 -21.39 -40.15 11.37
CA GLY A 136 -22.66 -40.09 12.08
C GLY A 136 -22.67 -39.18 13.31
N GLU A 137 -21.60 -38.43 13.58
CA GLU A 137 -21.57 -37.48 14.70
C GLU A 137 -22.35 -36.20 14.37
N ILE A 138 -23.20 -35.75 15.29
CA ILE A 138 -24.00 -34.54 15.09
C ILE A 138 -23.10 -33.30 15.17
N LYS A 139 -23.00 -32.56 14.06
CA LYS A 139 -22.29 -31.27 13.97
C LYS A 139 -23.17 -30.06 14.31
N LYS A 140 -24.44 -30.09 13.93
CA LYS A 140 -25.37 -28.98 14.16
C LYS A 140 -26.80 -29.46 14.18
N ILE A 141 -27.61 -28.87 15.04
CA ILE A 141 -29.07 -29.06 15.10
C ILE A 141 -29.76 -27.70 15.15
N ASN A 142 -30.95 -27.58 14.56
CA ASN A 142 -31.75 -26.36 14.65
C ASN A 142 -32.70 -26.36 15.86
N HIS A 143 -33.43 -25.25 16.06
CA HIS A 143 -34.36 -25.10 17.19
C HIS A 143 -35.47 -26.15 17.17
N ALA A 144 -36.10 -26.40 16.01
CA ALA A 144 -37.13 -27.42 15.88
C ALA A 144 -36.63 -28.81 16.31
N ALA A 145 -35.46 -29.24 15.84
CA ALA A 145 -34.88 -30.54 16.22
C ALA A 145 -34.61 -30.63 17.73
N LYS A 146 -34.16 -29.55 18.37
CA LYS A 146 -33.99 -29.50 19.83
C LYS A 146 -35.30 -29.73 20.57
N SER A 147 -36.38 -29.07 20.12
CA SER A 147 -37.71 -29.19 20.73
C SER A 147 -38.27 -30.60 20.61
N TYR A 148 -38.04 -31.29 19.49
CA TYR A 148 -38.51 -32.67 19.28
C TYR A 148 -37.70 -33.70 20.06
N CYS A 149 -36.37 -33.54 20.12
CA CYS A 149 -35.52 -34.53 20.78
C CYS A 149 -35.40 -34.33 22.30
N ASN A 150 -36.10 -33.34 22.87
CA ASN A 150 -36.05 -32.99 24.30
C ASN A 150 -34.62 -32.82 24.84
N ILE A 151 -33.70 -32.39 23.97
CA ILE A 151 -32.28 -32.20 24.29
C ILE A 151 -32.15 -30.86 25.01
N THR A 152 -32.44 -30.89 26.30
CA THR A 152 -32.19 -29.79 27.23
C THR A 152 -30.73 -29.91 27.66
N LYS A 153 -29.93 -28.85 27.43
CA LYS A 153 -28.74 -28.64 28.27
C LYS A 153 -29.19 -27.96 29.54
#